data_AF-A0A2V9K7W0-F1
#
_entry.id   AF-A0A2V9K7W0-F1
#
_cell.length_a   1.000
_cell.length_b   1.000
_cell.length_c   1.000
_cell.angle_alpha   90.00
_cell.angle_beta   90.00
_cell.angle_gamma   90.00
#
_symmetry.space_group_name_H-M   'P 1'
#
loop_
_entity.id
_entity.type
_entity.pdbx_description
1 polymer ?
#
loop_
_entity_poly.entity_id
_entity_poly.type
_entity_poly.pdbx_seq_one_letter_code
_entity_poly.pdbx_strand_id
1 'polypeptide(L)'
;MKSGPNKPTHVTYGNVLDDLGFSPEHRTALKFKAEIYRAILKVAKKYSQKELQKILGEPQPRVSELLNGKIANKSVDKLLHYAGRLGIETKAKFAQTHKEVVKKELAQANMSP
;
A
#
# COMPACT_ATOMS: atom_id res chain seq x y z
N MET A 1 -40.05 -14.80 5.34
CA MET A 1 -39.54 -13.42 5.18
C MET A 1 -38.44 -13.46 4.12
N LYS A 2 -38.60 -12.77 2.97
CA LYS A 2 -37.68 -12.84 1.83
C LYS A 2 -36.76 -11.61 1.84
N SER A 3 -35.45 -11.82 1.94
CA SER A 3 -34.42 -10.78 1.85
C SER A 3 -34.36 -10.21 0.43
N GLY A 4 -34.51 -8.90 0.29
CA GLY A 4 -34.40 -8.20 -0.99
C GLY A 4 -32.96 -8.14 -1.53
N PRO A 5 -32.77 -7.84 -2.82
CA PRO A 5 -31.45 -7.81 -3.44
C PRO A 5 -30.60 -6.70 -2.82
N ASN A 6 -29.44 -7.08 -2.26
CA ASN A 6 -28.45 -6.16 -1.71
C ASN A 6 -27.86 -5.33 -2.87
N LYS A 7 -28.34 -4.08 -3.02
CA LYS A 7 -27.82 -3.15 -4.02
C LYS A 7 -26.44 -2.69 -3.54
N PRO A 8 -25.36 -2.83 -4.34
CA PRO A 8 -24.06 -2.31 -3.96
C PRO A 8 -24.15 -0.78 -3.79
N THR A 9 -24.00 -0.32 -2.54
CA THR A 9 -24.12 1.11 -2.16
C THR A 9 -22.95 1.96 -2.66
N HIS A 10 -21.90 1.33 -3.18
CA HIS A 10 -20.74 2.01 -3.74
C HIS A 10 -20.15 1.15 -4.88
N VAL A 11 -20.08 1.72 -6.09
CA VAL A 11 -19.36 1.14 -7.22
C VAL A 11 -18.08 1.95 -7.42
N THR A 12 -16.94 1.36 -7.08
CA THR A 12 -15.63 2.01 -7.20
C THR A 12 -15.13 1.85 -8.63
N TYR A 13 -14.99 2.94 -9.38
CA TYR A 13 -14.34 2.94 -10.70
C TYR A 13 -12.81 3.10 -10.61
N GLY A 14 -12.26 3.04 -9.38
CA GLY A 14 -10.85 3.23 -9.05
C GLY A 14 -10.39 2.37 -7.86
N ASN A 15 -9.15 2.56 -7.43
CA ASN A 15 -8.52 1.76 -6.37
C ASN A 15 -9.25 2.02 -5.03
N VAL A 16 -9.75 0.96 -4.38
CA VAL A 16 -10.52 0.94 -3.11
C VAL A 16 -9.95 1.80 -1.97
N LEU A 17 -8.68 2.21 -2.06
CA LEU A 17 -8.03 3.12 -1.11
C LEU A 17 -8.52 4.57 -1.22
N ASP A 18 -9.09 4.95 -2.37
CA ASP A 18 -9.60 6.29 -2.63
C ASP A 18 -10.94 6.55 -1.90
N ASP A 19 -11.67 5.49 -1.55
CA ASP A 19 -13.03 5.54 -1.03
C ASP A 19 -13.13 5.46 0.51
N LEU A 20 -11.99 5.34 1.20
CA LEU A 20 -11.91 5.13 2.65
C LEU A 20 -11.72 6.42 3.48
N GLY A 21 -11.80 7.60 2.86
CA GLY A 21 -11.71 8.88 3.57
C GLY A 21 -10.33 9.21 4.15
N PHE A 22 -9.27 8.49 3.74
CA PHE A 22 -7.90 8.77 4.18
C PHE A 22 -7.42 10.15 3.69
N SER A 23 -6.47 10.76 4.40
CA SER A 23 -5.80 11.98 3.92
C SER A 23 -5.00 11.68 2.63
N PRO A 24 -4.76 12.68 1.75
CA PRO A 24 -3.97 12.48 0.53
C PRO A 24 -2.58 11.86 0.78
N GLU A 25 -1.93 12.23 1.89
CA GLU A 25 -0.62 11.73 2.30
C GLU A 25 -0.71 10.24 2.65
N HIS A 26 -1.71 9.87 3.45
CA HIS A 26 -1.91 8.49 3.86
C HIS A 26 -2.29 7.59 2.67
N ARG A 27 -3.12 8.08 1.74
CA ARG A 27 -3.43 7.36 0.49
C ARG A 27 -2.18 7.10 -0.34
N THR A 28 -1.32 8.11 -0.50
CA THR A 28 -0.08 7.99 -1.25
C THR A 28 0.83 6.93 -0.65
N ALA A 29 1.04 6.99 0.68
CA ALA A 29 1.83 6.00 1.40
C ALA A 29 1.25 4.59 1.27
N LEU A 30 -0.07 4.43 1.40
CA LEU A 30 -0.74 3.12 1.34
C LEU A 30 -0.69 2.50 -0.06
N LYS A 31 -0.90 3.32 -1.11
CA LYS A 31 -0.74 2.89 -2.52
C LYS A 31 0.68 2.38 -2.76
N PHE A 32 1.69 3.14 -2.35
CA PHE A 32 3.09 2.75 -2.54
C PHE A 32 3.47 1.49 -1.75
N LYS A 33 3.05 1.40 -0.47
CA LYS A 33 3.24 0.18 0.34
C LYS A 33 2.60 -1.04 -0.31
N ALA A 34 1.38 -0.90 -0.83
CA ALA A 34 0.66 -1.99 -1.48
C ALA A 34 1.38 -2.49 -2.74
N GLU A 35 1.96 -1.60 -3.54
CA GLU A 35 2.74 -1.96 -4.73
C GLU A 35 4.00 -2.76 -4.37
N ILE A 36 4.81 -2.26 -3.42
CA ILE A 36 6.02 -2.96 -2.97
C ILE A 36 5.64 -4.33 -2.40
N TYR A 37 4.60 -4.38 -1.56
CA TYR A 37 4.16 -5.60 -0.92
C TYR A 37 3.67 -6.65 -1.92
N ARG A 38 2.92 -6.26 -2.96
CA ARG A 38 2.50 -7.15 -4.04
C ARG A 38 3.71 -7.76 -4.76
N ALA A 39 4.75 -6.97 -5.03
CA ALA A 39 5.98 -7.46 -5.64
C ALA A 39 6.69 -8.48 -4.73
N ILE A 40 6.80 -8.17 -3.43
CA ILE A 40 7.35 -9.09 -2.42
C ILE A 40 6.60 -10.41 -2.42
N LEU A 41 5.26 -10.39 -2.30
CA LEU A 41 4.46 -11.61 -2.27
C LEU A 41 4.61 -12.45 -3.54
N LYS A 42 4.70 -11.81 -4.71
CA LYS A 42 4.89 -12.52 -5.98
C LYS A 42 6.19 -13.32 -6.01
N VAL A 43 7.27 -12.76 -5.47
CA VAL A 43 8.58 -13.45 -5.41
C VAL A 43 8.63 -14.42 -4.25
N ALA A 44 8.10 -14.04 -3.09
CA ALA A 44 8.10 -14.86 -1.87
C ALA A 44 7.40 -16.22 -2.06
N LYS A 45 6.39 -16.31 -2.92
CA LYS A 45 5.70 -17.57 -3.28
C LYS A 45 6.61 -18.65 -3.86
N LYS A 46 7.82 -18.30 -4.33
CA LYS A 46 8.81 -19.24 -4.86
C LYS A 46 9.63 -19.95 -3.78
N TYR A 47 9.47 -19.54 -2.51
CA TYR A 47 10.28 -20.00 -1.40
C TYR A 47 9.39 -20.54 -0.28
N SER A 48 9.90 -21.53 0.45
CA SER A 48 9.30 -21.97 1.70
C SER A 48 9.47 -20.90 2.79
N GLN A 49 8.64 -20.98 3.83
CA GLN A 49 8.75 -20.08 4.97
C GLN A 49 10.10 -20.20 5.69
N LYS A 50 10.76 -21.37 5.66
CA LYS A 50 12.10 -21.57 6.23
C LYS A 50 13.18 -20.87 5.41
N GLU A 51 13.08 -20.91 4.08
CA GLU A 51 14.00 -20.19 3.21
C GLU A 51 13.82 -18.68 3.34
N LEU A 52 12.57 -18.19 3.41
CA LEU A 52 12.29 -16.77 3.63
C LEU A 52 12.84 -16.25 4.96
N GLN A 53 12.86 -17.07 6.03
CA GLN A 53 13.52 -16.66 7.28
C GLN A 53 15.01 -16.38 7.06
N LYS A 54 15.70 -17.24 6.31
CA LYS A 54 17.13 -17.07 5.98
C LYS A 54 17.35 -15.89 5.03
N ILE A 55 16.56 -15.79 3.96
CA ILE A 55 16.67 -14.72 2.96
C ILE A 55 16.37 -13.38 3.60
N LEU A 56 15.30 -13.25 4.38
CA LEU A 56 14.90 -11.98 4.98
C LEU A 56 15.65 -11.66 6.27
N GLY A 57 16.31 -12.65 6.89
CA GLY A 57 16.96 -12.48 8.19
C GLY A 57 15.95 -12.28 9.33
N GLU A 58 14.79 -12.93 9.23
CA GLU A 58 13.65 -12.74 10.13
C GLU A 58 13.22 -14.07 10.75
N PRO A 59 12.73 -14.09 12.00
CA PRO A 59 12.17 -15.28 12.60
C PRO A 59 10.81 -15.64 11.97
N GLN A 60 10.44 -16.92 12.10
CA GLN A 60 9.20 -17.50 11.55
C GLN A 60 7.93 -16.64 11.77
N PRO A 61 7.69 -16.04 12.96
CA PRO A 61 6.49 -15.23 13.18
C PRO A 61 6.45 -13.99 12.28
N ARG A 62 7.58 -13.29 12.09
CA ARG A 62 7.65 -12.11 11.22
C ARG A 62 7.46 -12.46 9.76
N VAL A 63 7.98 -13.61 9.33
CA VAL A 63 7.72 -14.12 7.97
C VAL A 63 6.24 -14.49 7.81
N SER A 64 5.61 -15.08 8.83
CA SER A 64 4.17 -15.38 8.81
C SER A 64 3.34 -14.11 8.69
N GLU A 65 3.64 -13.07 9.47
CA GLU A 65 2.96 -11.78 9.37
C GLU A 65 3.10 -11.15 7.99
N LEU A 66 4.30 -11.24 7.40
CA LEU A 66 4.58 -10.76 6.06
C LEU A 66 3.73 -11.49 5.03
N LEU A 67 3.59 -12.82 5.12
CA LEU A 67 2.82 -13.59 4.13
C LEU A 67 1.31 -13.44 4.29
N ASN A 68 0.82 -13.18 5.51
CA ASN A 68 -0.60 -13.13 5.85
C ASN A 68 -1.22 -11.71 5.80
N GLY A 69 -0.60 -10.75 5.10
CA GLY A 69 -1.25 -9.47 4.82
C GLY A 69 -1.20 -8.41 5.93
N LYS A 70 -0.33 -8.52 6.94
CA LYS A 70 -0.17 -7.47 7.97
C LYS A 70 0.67 -6.28 7.48
N ILE A 71 0.36 -5.76 6.29
CA ILE A 71 1.11 -4.71 5.57
C ILE A 71 0.96 -3.34 6.23
N ALA A 72 -0.23 -3.05 6.77
CA ALA A 72 -0.56 -1.75 7.36
C ALA A 72 0.43 -1.36 8.47
N ASN A 73 0.93 -2.37 9.20
CA ASN A 73 1.84 -2.20 10.33
C ASN A 73 3.31 -2.14 9.92
N LYS A 74 3.65 -2.24 8.62
CA LYS A 74 5.04 -2.16 8.15
C LYS A 74 5.31 -0.76 7.59
N SER A 75 6.49 -0.21 7.90
CA SER A 75 6.98 1.01 7.27
C SER A 75 7.34 0.76 5.80
N VAL A 76 7.41 1.83 5.01
CA VAL A 76 7.91 1.75 3.63
C VAL A 76 9.35 1.22 3.62
N ASP A 77 10.20 1.72 4.52
CA ASP A 77 11.61 1.27 4.62
C ASP A 77 11.72 -0.23 4.87
N LYS A 78 10.85 -0.79 5.72
CA LYS A 78 10.88 -2.22 6.01
C LYS A 78 10.48 -3.06 4.79
N LEU A 79 9.52 -2.59 4.00
CA LEU A 79 9.14 -3.24 2.75
C LEU A 79 10.26 -3.15 1.72
N LEU A 80 10.90 -1.98 1.57
CA LEU A 80 12.05 -1.82 0.68
C LEU A 80 13.23 -2.71 1.09
N HIS A 81 13.47 -2.86 2.39
CA HIS A 81 14.48 -3.79 2.91
C HIS A 81 14.18 -5.24 2.48
N TYR A 82 12.94 -5.72 2.63
CA TYR A 82 12.56 -7.06 2.18
C TYR A 82 12.64 -7.21 0.65
N ALA A 83 12.22 -6.20 -0.10
CA ALA A 83 12.36 -6.18 -1.56
C ALA A 83 13.83 -6.34 -1.97
N GLY A 84 14.74 -5.58 -1.34
CA GLY A 84 16.18 -5.68 -1.58
C GLY A 84 16.75 -7.06 -1.24
N ARG A 85 16.36 -7.65 -0.10
CA ARG A 85 16.78 -9.02 0.30
C ARG A 85 16.27 -10.10 -0.68
N LEU A 86 15.16 -9.86 -1.36
CA LEU A 86 14.60 -10.73 -2.41
C LEU A 86 15.12 -10.41 -3.81
N GLY A 87 16.05 -9.46 -3.96
CA GLY A 87 16.59 -9.04 -5.26
C GLY A 87 15.57 -8.31 -6.14
N ILE A 88 14.54 -7.71 -5.54
CA ILE A 88 13.51 -6.95 -6.25
C ILE A 88 14.01 -5.51 -6.44
N GLU A 89 14.20 -5.13 -7.70
CA GLU A 89 14.42 -3.73 -8.07
C GLU A 89 13.08 -2.98 -8.05
N THR A 90 12.99 -1.90 -7.28
CA THR A 90 11.79 -1.05 -7.22
C THR A 90 11.90 0.09 -8.21
N LYS A 91 10.93 0.21 -9.13
CA LYS A 91 10.83 1.31 -10.09
C LYS A 91 9.55 2.07 -9.83
N ALA A 92 9.67 3.28 -9.29
CA ALA A 92 8.54 4.15 -9.02
C ALA A 92 8.47 5.25 -10.08
N LYS A 93 7.24 5.62 -10.46
CA LYS A 93 6.95 6.82 -11.25
C LYS A 93 6.14 7.77 -10.38
N PHE A 94 6.64 8.99 -10.22
CA PHE A 94 6.00 10.02 -9.41
C PHE A 94 5.36 11.06 -10.34
N ALA A 95 4.03 11.11 -10.35
CA ALA A 95 3.25 12.09 -11.12
C ALA A 95 2.36 12.90 -10.17
N GLN A 96 2.27 14.20 -10.40
CA GLN A 96 1.41 15.08 -9.62
C GLN A 96 -0.03 15.00 -10.16
N THR A 97 -0.91 14.27 -9.46
CA THR A 97 -2.31 14.06 -9.90
C THR A 97 -3.31 15.06 -9.31
N HIS A 98 -2.96 15.74 -8.21
CA HIS A 98 -3.86 16.65 -7.49
C HIS A 98 -3.42 18.12 -7.59
N LYS A 99 -2.88 18.54 -8.74
CA LYS A 99 -2.34 19.90 -8.94
C LYS A 99 -3.37 21.00 -8.64
N GLU A 100 -4.62 20.80 -9.03
CA GLU A 100 -5.69 21.77 -8.82
C GLU A 100 -6.13 21.89 -7.35
N VAL A 101 -6.02 20.80 -6.57
CA VAL A 101 -6.30 20.83 -5.12
C VAL A 101 -5.25 21.67 -4.41
N VAL A 102 -3.96 21.41 -4.69
CA VAL A 102 -2.84 22.16 -4.11
C VAL A 102 -2.92 23.65 -4.47
N LYS A 103 -3.25 23.99 -5.73
CA LYS A 103 -3.46 25.39 -6.14
C LYS A 103 -4.58 26.07 -5.35
N LYS A 104 -5.69 25.37 -5.11
CA LYS A 104 -6.83 25.91 -4.37
C LYS A 104 -6.48 26.17 -2.91
N GLU A 105 -5.76 25.24 -2.26
CA GLU A 105 -5.28 25.40 -0.88
C GLU A 105 -4.31 26.59 -0.75
N LEU A 106 -3.38 26.73 -1.70
CA LEU A 106 -2.46 27.88 -1.74
C LEU A 106 -3.20 29.21 -1.91
N ALA A 107 -4.21 29.27 -2.78
CA ALA A 107 -5.03 30.46 -2.96
C ALA A 107 -5.79 30.84 -1.68
N GLN A 108 -6.31 29.85 -0.95
CA GLN A 108 -7.02 30.07 0.31
C GLN A 108 -6.09 30.54 1.44
N ALA A 109 -4.88 29.97 1.53
CA ALA A 109 -3.88 30.39 2.53
C ALA A 109 -3.44 31.85 2.34
N ASN A 110 -3.31 32.32 1.10
CA ASN A 110 -2.93 33.70 0.78
C ASN A 110 -4.08 34.72 0.97
N MET A 111 -5.30 34.26 1.24
CA MET A 111 -6.48 35.11 1.49
C MET A 111 -6.87 35.20 2.96
N SER A 112 -6.16 34.50 3.86
CA SER A 112 -6.36 34.59 5.30
C SER A 112 -5.44 35.69 5.87
N PRO A 113 -5.98 36.75 6.48
CA PRO A 113 -5.20 37.90 6.98
C PRO A 113 -4.31 37.56 8.17
#